data_AF-A0A9P4WFR8-F1
#
_entry.id   AF-A0A9P4WFR8-F1
#
_cell.length_a   1.000
_cell.length_b   1.000
_cell.length_c   1.000
_cell.angle_alpha   90.00
_cell.angle_beta   90.00
_cell.angle_gamma   90.00
#
_symmetry.space_group_name_H-M   'P 1'
#
loop_
_entity.id
_entity.type
_entity.pdbx_description
1 polymer ?
#
loop_
_entity_poly.entity_id
_entity_poly.type
_entity_poly.pdbx_seq_one_letter_code
_entity_poly.pdbx_strand_id
1 'polypeptide(L)'
;MAQMLVVQRAVTGAEQGEAEHPSDILDEVRERFMVRGTRTAFDWVYRLRSYAKKVVSNTTSLGYMMWSEDAETVTYRDTSLEMIALRDFVASQVKRAQRDLEDLLLLHPEECRDEVVPRVALHRLKDDHSNSQKGWNFLQDPRNADQLRSGDDWLFNRVLDNDSLRDEMLSLTEEQQVNWKKNAVQAYFSKLDNFLEQMLLLIHLTAGQPARGTELMSLQQSNTAQGHHRSIFIEEGLVSTVTSYHKGYNITGSTKIIHRYLPKEVSELLVL
;
A
#
# COMPACT_ATOMS: atom_id res chain seq x y z
N MET A 1 23.73 -5.55 9.02
CA MET A 1 24.32 -6.05 10.27
C MET A 1 25.84 -6.25 10.16
N ALA A 2 26.35 -7.11 9.26
CA ALA A 2 27.80 -7.35 9.14
C ALA A 2 28.65 -6.11 8.77
N GLN A 3 28.17 -5.25 7.85
CA GLN A 3 28.88 -4.01 7.50
C GLN A 3 28.98 -3.03 8.68
N MET A 4 27.97 -2.99 9.54
CA MET A 4 27.99 -2.13 10.74
C MET A 4 29.00 -2.62 11.77
N LEU A 5 29.25 -3.93 11.86
CA LEU A 5 30.29 -4.48 12.75
C LEU A 5 31.71 -4.10 12.28
N VAL A 6 31.94 -4.05 10.97
CA VAL A 6 33.23 -3.61 10.41
C VAL A 6 33.44 -2.12 10.64
N VAL A 7 32.40 -1.31 10.44
CA VAL A 7 32.44 0.14 10.74
C VAL A 7 32.63 0.38 12.24
N GLN A 8 31.92 -0.36 13.10
CA GLN A 8 32.08 -0.27 14.55
C GLN A 8 33.52 -0.61 14.98
N ARG A 9 34.11 -1.69 14.44
CA ARG A 9 35.50 -2.07 14.72
C ARG A 9 36.50 -0.99 14.31
N ALA A 10 36.25 -0.33 13.18
CA ALA A 10 37.08 0.75 12.69
C ALA A 10 36.98 2.01 13.58
N VAL A 11 35.76 2.37 14.01
CA VAL A 11 35.54 3.50 14.92
C VAL A 11 36.18 3.24 16.28
N THR A 12 35.90 2.09 16.89
CA THR A 12 36.47 1.72 18.19
C THR A 12 38.00 1.59 18.14
N GLY A 13 38.56 1.10 17.03
CA GLY A 13 40.01 1.01 16.86
C GLY A 13 40.68 2.39 16.81
N ALA A 14 40.07 3.36 16.13
CA ALA A 14 40.59 4.74 16.11
C ALA A 14 40.47 5.43 17.48
N GLU A 15 39.36 5.23 18.20
CA GLU A 15 39.18 5.75 19.57
C GLU A 15 40.20 5.17 20.56
N GLN A 16 40.65 3.93 20.32
CA GLN A 16 41.68 3.25 21.12
C GLN A 16 43.11 3.59 20.66
N GLY A 17 43.27 4.44 19.65
CA GLY A 17 44.57 4.87 19.11
C GLY A 17 45.28 3.82 18.25
N GLU A 18 44.58 2.78 17.78
CA GLU A 18 45.15 1.78 16.85
C GLU A 18 45.41 2.37 15.46
N ALA A 19 44.65 3.41 15.08
CA ALA A 19 44.81 4.16 13.84
C ALA A 19 44.43 5.62 14.05
N GLU A 20 44.96 6.52 13.22
CA GLU A 20 44.67 7.95 13.28
C GLU A 20 43.21 8.23 12.85
N HIS A 21 42.73 7.50 11.84
CA HIS A 21 41.36 7.61 11.36
C HIS A 21 40.70 6.23 11.16
N PRO A 22 39.37 6.11 11.39
CA PRO A 22 38.64 4.87 11.10
C PRO A 22 38.76 4.42 9.63
N SER A 23 38.99 5.36 8.70
CA SER A 23 39.23 5.05 7.29
C SER A 23 40.42 4.12 7.07
N ASP A 24 41.47 4.24 7.88
CA ASP A 24 42.71 3.50 7.69
C ASP A 24 42.49 2.01 7.98
N ILE A 25 41.74 1.70 9.05
CA ILE A 25 41.31 0.34 9.40
C ILE A 25 40.35 -0.22 8.33
N LEU A 26 39.44 0.62 7.80
CA LEU A 26 38.53 0.21 6.73
C LEU A 26 39.28 -0.11 5.44
N ASP A 27 40.29 0.69 5.09
CA ASP A 27 41.10 0.46 3.91
C ASP A 27 41.97 -0.79 4.06
N GLU A 28 42.54 -1.06 5.25
CA GLU A 28 43.27 -2.31 5.50
C GLU A 28 42.36 -3.54 5.31
N VAL A 29 41.16 -3.53 5.91
CA VAL A 29 40.19 -4.63 5.79
C VAL A 29 39.73 -4.79 4.34
N ARG A 30 39.48 -3.67 3.65
CA ARG A 30 39.11 -3.67 2.23
C ARG A 30 40.24 -4.25 1.38
N GLU A 31 41.48 -3.81 1.59
CA GLU A 31 42.66 -4.28 0.85
C GLU A 31 42.88 -5.78 1.04
N ARG A 32 42.76 -6.24 2.28
CA ARG A 32 42.98 -7.64 2.65
C ARG A 32 41.92 -8.59 2.12
N PHE A 33 40.65 -8.18 2.09
CA PHE A 33 39.54 -9.11 1.83
C PHE A 33 38.64 -8.73 0.65
N MET A 34 38.51 -7.45 0.28
CA MET A 34 37.52 -7.00 -0.71
C MET A 34 38.12 -6.55 -2.04
N VAL A 35 39.45 -6.59 -2.20
CA VAL A 35 40.11 -6.29 -3.48
C VAL A 35 39.78 -7.39 -4.50
N ARG A 36 39.25 -6.98 -5.65
CA ARG A 36 38.98 -7.90 -6.75
C ARG A 36 40.25 -8.18 -7.53
N GLY A 37 40.37 -9.40 -8.06
CA GLY A 37 41.55 -9.78 -8.86
C GLY A 37 42.66 -10.46 -8.07
N THR A 38 42.58 -10.48 -6.73
CA THR A 38 43.58 -11.11 -5.84
C THR A 38 43.27 -12.57 -5.53
N ARG A 39 44.25 -13.34 -5.04
CA ARG A 39 44.07 -14.75 -4.62
C ARG A 39 43.48 -14.88 -3.21
N THR A 40 42.47 -14.10 -2.88
CA THR A 40 41.78 -14.17 -1.59
C THR A 40 40.56 -15.07 -1.67
N ALA A 41 40.17 -15.68 -0.53
CA ALA A 41 38.97 -16.51 -0.46
C ALA A 41 37.71 -15.71 -0.86
N PHE A 42 37.64 -14.43 -0.48
CA PHE A 42 36.54 -13.54 -0.83
C PHE A 42 36.47 -13.22 -2.33
N ASP A 43 37.59 -12.94 -3.02
CA ASP A 43 37.58 -12.76 -4.47
C ASP A 43 37.11 -14.03 -5.18
N TRP A 44 37.55 -15.21 -4.70
CA TRP A 44 37.10 -16.49 -5.24
C TRP A 44 35.58 -16.70 -5.08
N VAL A 45 35.03 -16.48 -3.88
CA VAL A 45 33.57 -16.55 -3.65
C VAL A 45 32.83 -15.53 -4.52
N TYR A 46 33.36 -14.32 -4.68
CA TYR A 46 32.74 -13.29 -5.50
C TYR A 46 32.71 -13.66 -7.00
N ARG A 47 33.79 -14.26 -7.50
CA ARG A 47 33.87 -14.82 -8.85
C ARG A 47 32.90 -15.96 -9.04
N LEU A 48 32.82 -16.90 -8.09
CA LEU A 48 31.84 -17.99 -8.14
C LEU A 48 30.41 -17.46 -8.17
N ARG A 49 30.08 -16.48 -7.33
CA ARG A 49 28.75 -15.85 -7.33
C ARG A 49 28.45 -15.18 -8.67
N SER A 50 29.42 -14.46 -9.23
CA SER A 50 29.27 -13.77 -10.51
C SER A 50 29.11 -14.75 -11.68
N TYR A 51 29.89 -15.84 -11.65
CA TYR A 51 29.79 -16.95 -12.59
C TYR A 51 28.43 -17.65 -12.47
N ALA A 52 28.02 -18.04 -11.27
CA ALA A 52 26.72 -18.66 -11.01
C ALA A 52 25.57 -17.74 -11.47
N LYS A 53 25.65 -16.43 -11.21
CA LYS A 53 24.67 -15.46 -11.72
C LYS A 53 24.66 -15.44 -13.26
N LYS A 54 25.83 -15.47 -13.91
CA LYS A 54 25.94 -15.51 -15.38
C LYS A 54 25.40 -16.82 -15.95
N VAL A 55 25.62 -17.94 -15.28
CA VAL A 55 25.03 -19.24 -15.63
C VAL A 55 23.52 -19.13 -15.51
N VAL A 56 22.98 -18.80 -14.34
CA VAL A 56 21.52 -18.66 -14.12
C VAL A 56 20.87 -17.69 -15.12
N SER A 57 21.51 -16.58 -15.46
CA SER A 57 20.98 -15.62 -16.45
C SER A 57 21.04 -16.10 -17.90
N ASN A 58 21.89 -17.05 -18.26
CA ASN A 58 21.97 -17.57 -19.64
C ASN A 58 21.50 -19.04 -19.76
N THR A 59 21.26 -19.73 -18.66
CA THR A 59 20.68 -21.07 -18.67
C THR A 59 19.19 -20.93 -18.87
N THR A 60 18.70 -21.42 -20.00
CA THR A 60 17.27 -21.50 -20.28
C THR A 60 16.60 -22.35 -19.20
N SER A 61 15.77 -21.73 -18.36
CA SER A 61 14.83 -22.46 -17.53
C SER A 61 13.73 -23.03 -18.42
N LEU A 62 13.33 -24.28 -18.20
CA LEU A 62 12.12 -24.84 -18.80
C LEU A 62 10.95 -23.88 -18.47
N GLY A 63 10.23 -23.44 -19.50
CA GLY A 63 9.08 -22.57 -19.33
C GLY A 63 7.99 -23.34 -18.58
N TYR A 64 7.64 -22.88 -17.38
CA TYR A 64 6.52 -23.46 -16.61
C TYR A 64 5.18 -22.77 -16.91
N MET A 65 5.21 -21.69 -17.71
CA MET A 65 4.04 -20.90 -18.07
C MET A 65 3.73 -21.11 -19.54
N MET A 66 2.51 -21.55 -19.81
CA MET A 66 2.00 -21.76 -21.16
C MET A 66 0.72 -20.95 -21.33
N TRP A 67 0.57 -20.33 -22.49
CA TRP A 67 -0.68 -19.71 -22.92
C TRP A 67 -1.36 -20.61 -23.92
N SER A 68 -2.69 -20.72 -23.85
CA SER A 68 -3.49 -21.26 -24.95
C SER A 68 -3.35 -20.37 -26.19
N GLU A 69 -3.63 -20.94 -27.36
CA GLU A 69 -3.49 -20.24 -28.65
C GLU A 69 -4.40 -18.99 -28.75
N ASP A 70 -5.56 -19.04 -28.09
CA ASP A 70 -6.52 -17.94 -28.00
C ASP A 70 -6.18 -16.88 -26.92
N ALA A 71 -5.10 -17.08 -26.16
CA ALA A 71 -4.70 -16.26 -25.01
C ALA A 71 -5.74 -16.16 -23.88
N GLU A 72 -6.70 -17.09 -23.78
CA GLU A 72 -7.72 -17.10 -22.73
C GLU A 72 -7.36 -17.99 -21.53
N THR A 73 -6.34 -18.85 -21.62
CA THR A 73 -5.91 -19.72 -20.53
C THR A 73 -4.41 -19.61 -20.28
N VAL A 74 -4.05 -19.42 -19.01
CA VAL A 74 -2.66 -19.51 -18.52
C VAL A 74 -2.50 -20.78 -17.72
N THR A 75 -1.57 -21.64 -18.13
CA THR A 75 -1.18 -22.82 -17.36
C THR A 75 0.17 -22.59 -16.69
N TYR A 76 0.21 -22.70 -15.37
CA TYR A 76 1.44 -22.76 -14.60
C TYR A 76 1.60 -24.15 -13.97
N ARG A 77 2.57 -24.93 -14.44
CA ARG A 77 2.74 -26.35 -14.08
C ARG A 77 1.44 -27.13 -14.36
N ASP A 78 0.80 -27.66 -13.32
CA ASP A 78 -0.43 -28.44 -13.42
C ASP A 78 -1.70 -27.62 -13.10
N THR A 79 -1.57 -26.30 -12.97
CA THR A 79 -2.68 -25.39 -12.65
C THR A 79 -2.98 -24.50 -13.85
N SER A 80 -4.18 -24.62 -14.39
CA SER A 80 -4.71 -23.75 -15.44
C SER A 80 -5.66 -22.73 -14.85
N LEU A 81 -5.56 -21.48 -15.33
CA LEU A 81 -6.44 -20.38 -14.98
C LEU A 81 -6.99 -19.79 -16.27
N GLU A 82 -8.31 -19.78 -16.40
CA GLU A 82 -8.99 -19.09 -17.49
C GLU A 82 -9.14 -17.60 -17.17
N MET A 83 -9.00 -16.75 -18.17
CA MET A 83 -9.16 -15.31 -18.04
C MET A 83 -10.59 -14.92 -17.67
N ILE A 84 -11.61 -15.71 -18.05
CA ILE A 84 -12.99 -15.52 -17.59
C ILE A 84 -13.09 -15.72 -16.08
N ALA A 85 -12.49 -16.80 -15.55
CA ALA A 85 -12.48 -17.06 -14.12
C ALA A 85 -11.75 -15.96 -13.33
N LEU A 86 -10.66 -15.40 -13.89
CA LEU A 86 -9.97 -14.26 -13.28
C LEU A 86 -10.85 -13.00 -13.25
N ARG A 87 -11.52 -12.67 -14.37
CA ARG A 87 -12.43 -11.52 -14.46
C ARG A 87 -13.61 -11.66 -13.49
N ASP A 88 -14.22 -12.85 -13.44
CA ASP A 88 -15.32 -13.17 -12.53
C ASP A 88 -14.87 -13.11 -11.06
N PHE A 89 -13.67 -13.60 -10.76
CA PHE A 89 -13.08 -13.48 -9.44
C PHE A 89 -12.94 -12.00 -9.05
N VAL A 90 -12.31 -11.16 -9.86
CA VAL A 90 -12.17 -9.72 -9.57
C VAL A 90 -13.54 -9.05 -9.40
N ALA A 91 -14.49 -9.33 -10.30
CA ALA A 91 -15.84 -8.78 -10.20
C ALA A 91 -16.56 -9.21 -8.91
N SER A 92 -16.37 -10.47 -8.47
CA SER A 92 -16.91 -10.96 -7.19
C SER A 92 -16.28 -10.25 -6.00
N GLN A 93 -14.98 -9.94 -6.05
CA GLN A 93 -14.27 -9.24 -4.99
C GLN A 93 -14.73 -7.78 -4.89
N VAL A 94 -15.02 -7.12 -6.01
CA VAL A 94 -15.60 -5.76 -6.02
C VAL A 94 -17.00 -5.77 -5.41
N LYS A 95 -17.87 -6.72 -5.83
CA LYS A 95 -19.21 -6.87 -5.25
C LYS A 95 -19.19 -7.14 -3.76
N ARG A 96 -18.21 -7.91 -3.28
CA ARG A 96 -18.01 -8.14 -1.85
C ARG A 96 -17.64 -6.85 -1.13
N ALA A 97 -16.64 -6.11 -1.63
CA ALA A 97 -16.23 -4.84 -1.03
C ALA A 97 -17.35 -3.80 -1.01
N GLN A 98 -18.23 -3.79 -2.02
CA GLN A 98 -19.43 -2.93 -2.02
C GLN A 98 -20.38 -3.26 -0.87
N ARG A 99 -20.62 -4.54 -0.59
CA ARG A 99 -21.44 -4.96 0.57
C ARG A 99 -20.76 -4.66 1.90
N ASP A 100 -19.46 -4.91 1.97
CA ASP A 100 -18.67 -4.60 3.17
C ASP A 100 -18.71 -3.08 3.47
N LEU A 101 -18.68 -2.23 2.43
CA LEU A 101 -18.87 -0.78 2.55
C LEU A 101 -20.30 -0.43 3.01
N GLU A 102 -21.34 -1.06 2.46
CA GLU A 102 -22.72 -0.85 2.90
C GLU A 102 -22.91 -1.18 4.39
N ASP A 103 -22.27 -2.25 4.86
CA ASP A 103 -22.23 -2.62 6.28
C ASP A 103 -21.50 -1.57 7.14
N LEU A 104 -20.44 -0.95 6.62
CA LEU A 104 -19.69 0.14 7.28
C LEU A 104 -20.45 1.47 7.28
N LEU A 105 -21.32 1.68 6.31
CA LEU A 105 -22.24 2.83 6.25
C LEU A 105 -23.51 2.60 7.08
N LEU A 106 -23.59 1.45 7.78
CA LEU A 106 -24.70 1.05 8.65
C LEU A 106 -26.04 1.11 7.90
N LEU A 107 -26.06 0.62 6.66
CA LEU A 107 -27.29 0.49 5.88
C LEU A 107 -28.06 -0.74 6.33
N HIS A 108 -29.33 -0.55 6.68
CA HIS A 108 -30.23 -1.67 6.90
C HIS A 108 -30.66 -2.28 5.54
N PRO A 109 -30.98 -3.59 5.48
CA PRO A 109 -31.36 -4.27 4.23
C PRO A 109 -32.56 -3.66 3.48
N GLU A 110 -33.37 -2.86 4.17
CA GLU A 110 -34.55 -2.18 3.62
C GLU A 110 -34.21 -0.81 3.00
N GLU A 111 -33.02 -0.27 3.29
CA GLU A 111 -32.58 1.03 2.80
C GLU A 111 -31.86 0.91 1.46
N CYS A 112 -32.13 1.87 0.57
CA CYS A 112 -31.36 2.00 -0.66
C CYS A 112 -30.15 2.92 -0.42
N ARG A 113 -28.94 2.42 -0.71
CA ARG A 113 -27.69 3.20 -0.61
C ARG A 113 -27.80 4.54 -1.33
N ASP A 114 -28.41 4.57 -2.51
CA ASP A 114 -28.56 5.75 -3.37
C ASP A 114 -29.48 6.84 -2.80
N GLU A 115 -30.33 6.49 -1.84
CA GLU A 115 -31.28 7.40 -1.17
C GLU A 115 -30.72 7.91 0.15
N VAL A 116 -29.91 7.08 0.82
CA VAL A 116 -29.40 7.33 2.16
C VAL A 116 -28.02 7.98 2.14
N VAL A 117 -27.11 7.45 1.33
CA VAL A 117 -25.71 7.85 1.30
C VAL A 117 -25.53 9.03 0.34
N PRO A 118 -24.93 10.15 0.79
CA PRO A 118 -24.63 11.27 -0.08
C PRO A 118 -23.78 10.84 -1.28
N ARG A 119 -24.22 11.21 -2.48
CA ARG A 119 -23.48 10.89 -3.71
C ARG A 119 -22.27 11.81 -3.83
N VAL A 120 -21.09 11.23 -3.90
CA VAL A 120 -19.85 11.95 -4.19
C VAL A 120 -19.55 11.84 -5.68
N ALA A 121 -19.58 12.96 -6.41
CA ALA A 121 -19.20 12.97 -7.81
C ALA A 121 -17.67 12.98 -7.95
N LEU A 122 -17.03 11.81 -7.93
CA LEU A 122 -15.56 11.68 -7.95
C LEU A 122 -14.87 12.52 -9.04
N HIS A 123 -15.47 12.60 -10.24
CA HIS A 123 -14.92 13.40 -11.36
C HIS A 123 -14.87 14.91 -11.10
N ARG A 124 -15.64 15.42 -10.13
CA ARG A 124 -15.60 16.81 -9.70
C ARG A 124 -14.54 17.08 -8.64
N LEU A 125 -14.10 16.04 -7.94
CA LEU A 125 -13.05 16.18 -6.95
C LEU A 125 -11.75 16.62 -7.64
N LYS A 126 -11.11 17.61 -7.04
CA LYS A 126 -9.84 18.17 -7.45
C LYS A 126 -8.79 17.85 -6.39
N ASP A 127 -7.57 17.69 -6.85
CA ASP A 127 -6.42 17.53 -5.99
C ASP A 127 -5.30 18.50 -6.38
N ASP A 128 -4.52 18.94 -5.41
CA ASP A 128 -3.24 19.60 -5.63
C ASP A 128 -2.12 18.63 -5.24
N HIS A 129 -1.50 18.05 -6.27
CA HIS A 129 -0.41 17.08 -6.16
C HIS A 129 0.91 17.74 -5.73
N SER A 130 1.01 19.07 -5.80
CA SER A 130 2.22 19.80 -5.40
C SER A 130 2.20 20.21 -3.92
N ASN A 131 1.01 20.20 -3.30
CA ASN A 131 0.85 20.67 -1.94
C ASN A 131 1.47 19.67 -0.95
N SER A 132 2.51 20.14 -0.26
CA SER A 132 3.28 19.39 0.75
C SER A 132 2.91 19.74 2.19
N GLN A 133 1.82 20.49 2.42
CA GLN A 133 1.38 20.87 3.76
C GLN A 133 1.09 19.61 4.58
N LYS A 134 1.57 19.60 5.83
CA LYS A 134 1.31 18.51 6.78
C LYS A 134 -0.20 18.28 6.92
N GLY A 135 -0.61 17.01 6.84
CA GLY A 135 -2.00 16.60 6.97
C GLY A 135 -2.81 16.71 5.67
N TRP A 136 -2.27 17.33 4.62
CA TRP A 136 -3.00 17.59 3.37
C TRP A 136 -3.34 16.31 2.61
N ASN A 137 -4.60 16.22 2.19
CA ASN A 137 -5.18 15.28 1.23
C ASN A 137 -6.29 16.00 0.45
N PHE A 138 -6.81 15.40 -0.61
CA PHE A 138 -7.86 16.02 -1.43
C PHE A 138 -9.19 16.25 -0.67
N LEU A 139 -9.43 15.56 0.46
CA LEU A 139 -10.63 15.81 1.28
C LEU A 139 -10.58 17.19 1.96
N GLN A 140 -9.39 17.76 2.13
CA GLN A 140 -9.18 19.09 2.70
C GLN A 140 -9.16 20.20 1.64
N ASP A 141 -9.30 19.87 0.36
CA ASP A 141 -9.24 20.85 -0.71
C ASP A 141 -10.51 21.73 -0.71
N PRO A 142 -10.40 23.07 -0.55
CA PRO A 142 -11.56 23.95 -0.55
C PRO A 142 -12.41 23.87 -1.83
N ARG A 143 -11.82 23.44 -2.96
CA ARG A 143 -12.51 23.24 -4.24
C ARG A 143 -13.48 22.06 -4.21
N ASN A 144 -13.32 21.13 -3.26
CA ASN A 144 -14.16 19.95 -3.08
C ASN A 144 -15.24 20.16 -2.03
N ALA A 145 -15.31 21.35 -1.43
CA ALA A 145 -16.21 21.62 -0.32
C ALA A 145 -17.66 21.28 -0.68
N ASP A 146 -18.15 21.63 -1.88
CA ASP A 146 -19.51 21.32 -2.34
C ASP A 146 -19.83 19.82 -2.41
N GLN A 147 -18.85 18.98 -2.73
CA GLN A 147 -18.98 17.52 -2.79
C GLN A 147 -18.85 16.84 -1.42
N LEU A 148 -18.19 17.50 -0.45
CA LEU A 148 -17.81 16.91 0.84
C LEU A 148 -18.54 17.51 2.05
N ARG A 149 -19.40 18.54 1.88
CA ARG A 149 -20.07 19.28 2.98
C ARG A 149 -20.76 18.40 4.02
N SER A 150 -21.21 17.23 3.59
CA SER A 150 -22.02 16.31 4.38
C SER A 150 -21.25 15.01 4.67
N GLY A 151 -19.92 15.01 4.69
CA GLY A 151 -19.13 13.81 4.94
C GLY A 151 -18.74 13.62 6.40
N ASP A 152 -18.10 14.64 7.00
CA ASP A 152 -17.32 14.49 8.24
C ASP A 152 -18.11 13.93 9.44
N ASP A 153 -19.35 14.39 9.62
CA ASP A 153 -20.21 13.95 10.73
C ASP A 153 -21.38 13.05 10.28
N TRP A 154 -21.41 12.64 9.01
CA TRP A 154 -22.59 11.97 8.45
C TRP A 154 -22.93 10.66 9.12
N LEU A 155 -21.93 9.79 9.29
CA LEU A 155 -22.15 8.49 9.93
C LEU A 155 -22.55 8.66 11.39
N PHE A 156 -21.97 9.65 12.08
CA PHE A 156 -22.35 10.00 13.45
C PHE A 156 -23.79 10.50 13.54
N ASN A 157 -24.16 11.48 12.71
CA ASN A 157 -25.52 12.01 12.65
C ASN A 157 -26.52 10.91 12.27
N ARG A 158 -26.16 10.00 11.36
CA ARG A 158 -26.99 8.85 11.01
C ARG A 158 -27.26 7.93 12.19
N VAL A 159 -26.24 7.60 12.98
CA VAL A 159 -26.43 6.81 14.21
C VAL A 159 -27.28 7.56 15.23
N LEU A 160 -27.12 8.88 15.31
CA LEU A 160 -27.89 9.70 16.24
C LEU A 160 -29.34 9.86 15.80
N ASP A 161 -29.62 10.07 14.52
CA ASP A 161 -30.95 10.42 14.00
C ASP A 161 -31.84 9.20 13.76
N ASN A 162 -31.26 8.01 13.64
CA ASN A 162 -32.00 6.76 13.47
C ASN A 162 -32.14 6.02 14.80
N ASP A 163 -33.38 5.84 15.27
CA ASP A 163 -33.69 5.18 16.54
C ASP A 163 -33.17 3.73 16.59
N SER A 164 -33.23 2.96 15.50
CA SER A 164 -32.73 1.58 15.49
C SER A 164 -31.21 1.52 15.62
N LEU A 165 -30.49 2.40 14.91
CA LEU A 165 -29.04 2.49 14.99
C LEU A 165 -28.58 3.05 16.34
N ARG A 166 -29.32 4.01 16.91
CA ARG A 166 -29.09 4.51 18.26
C ARG A 166 -29.21 3.38 19.28
N ASP A 167 -30.27 2.58 19.19
CA ASP A 167 -30.45 1.41 20.06
C ASP A 167 -29.38 0.33 19.83
N GLU A 168 -28.85 0.16 18.62
CA GLU A 168 -27.78 -0.80 18.32
C GLU A 168 -26.42 -0.33 18.86
N MET A 169 -26.08 0.94 18.65
CA MET A 169 -24.74 1.48 18.83
C MET A 169 -24.54 2.19 20.17
N LEU A 170 -25.60 2.72 20.77
CA LEU A 170 -25.55 3.60 21.94
C LEU A 170 -26.31 3.01 23.13
N SER A 171 -25.88 3.39 24.32
CA SER A 171 -26.47 3.01 25.60
C SER A 171 -26.61 4.22 26.49
N LEU A 172 -27.65 4.25 27.31
CA LEU A 172 -27.85 5.27 28.34
C LEU A 172 -27.24 4.78 29.65
N THR A 173 -26.40 5.60 30.28
CA THR A 173 -25.94 5.33 31.64
C THR A 173 -27.02 5.69 32.67
N GLU A 174 -26.82 5.23 33.91
CA GLU A 174 -27.65 5.61 35.06
C GLU A 174 -27.70 7.15 35.27
N GLU A 175 -26.67 7.86 34.80
CA GLU A 175 -26.54 9.33 34.84
C GLU A 175 -27.16 10.02 33.61
N GLN A 176 -27.93 9.30 32.78
CA GLN A 176 -28.50 9.77 31.50
C GLN A 176 -27.46 10.24 30.47
N GLN A 177 -26.21 9.77 30.55
CA GLN A 177 -25.21 10.04 29.52
C GLN A 177 -25.26 9.00 28.41
N VAL A 178 -25.11 9.46 27.17
CA VAL A 178 -25.06 8.61 25.98
C VAL A 178 -23.64 8.06 25.82
N ASN A 179 -23.50 6.73 25.87
CA ASN A 179 -22.22 6.03 25.71
C ASN A 179 -22.30 4.99 24.59
N TRP A 180 -21.23 4.91 23.80
CA TRP A 180 -21.08 3.86 22.80
C TRP A 180 -21.03 2.47 23.42
N LYS A 181 -21.79 1.53 22.86
CA LYS A 181 -21.71 0.12 23.23
C LYS A 181 -20.37 -0.43 22.74
N LYS A 182 -19.50 -0.78 23.69
CA LYS A 182 -18.15 -1.30 23.40
C LYS A 182 -18.15 -2.46 22.40
N ASN A 183 -19.08 -3.41 22.53
CA ASN A 183 -19.16 -4.56 21.63
C ASN A 183 -19.56 -4.16 20.20
N ALA A 184 -20.46 -3.18 20.04
CA ALA A 184 -20.89 -2.71 18.73
C ALA A 184 -19.74 -1.96 18.02
N VAL A 185 -19.03 -1.10 18.75
CA VAL A 185 -17.84 -0.41 18.25
C VAL A 185 -16.74 -1.40 17.86
N GLN A 186 -16.48 -2.42 18.68
CA GLN A 186 -15.51 -3.46 18.34
C GLN A 186 -15.91 -4.23 17.09
N ALA A 187 -17.18 -4.60 16.95
CA ALA A 187 -17.70 -5.25 15.76
C ALA A 187 -17.55 -4.37 14.51
N TYR A 188 -17.81 -3.06 14.64
CA TYR A 188 -17.58 -2.08 13.57
C TYR A 188 -16.12 -2.04 13.12
N PHE A 189 -15.17 -1.95 14.05
CA PHE A 189 -13.75 -1.98 13.70
C PHE A 189 -13.31 -3.30 13.06
N SER A 190 -13.87 -4.44 13.50
CA SER A 190 -13.62 -5.72 12.83
C SER A 190 -14.15 -5.75 11.39
N LYS A 191 -15.30 -5.12 11.12
CA LYS A 191 -15.80 -4.95 9.74
C LYS A 191 -14.86 -4.05 8.93
N LEU A 192 -14.34 -2.98 9.53
CA LEU A 192 -13.41 -2.06 8.88
C LEU A 192 -12.11 -2.76 8.50
N ASP A 193 -11.54 -3.57 9.40
CA ASP A 193 -10.33 -4.35 9.12
C ASP A 193 -10.55 -5.30 7.93
N ASN A 194 -11.66 -6.03 7.91
CA ASN A 194 -12.03 -6.92 6.81
C ASN A 194 -12.18 -6.16 5.47
N PHE A 195 -12.82 -4.99 5.50
CA PHE A 195 -12.97 -4.14 4.33
C PHE A 195 -11.61 -3.64 3.82
N LEU A 196 -10.71 -3.21 4.71
CA LEU A 196 -9.37 -2.76 4.35
C LEU A 196 -8.53 -3.92 3.76
N GLU A 197 -8.65 -5.14 4.29
CA GLU A 197 -8.04 -6.33 3.68
C GLU A 197 -8.57 -6.60 2.27
N GLN A 198 -9.88 -6.45 2.07
CA GLN A 198 -10.51 -6.60 0.77
C GLN A 198 -10.05 -5.51 -0.22
N MET A 199 -9.94 -4.26 0.25
CA MET A 199 -9.41 -3.14 -0.53
C MET A 199 -7.95 -3.36 -0.92
N LEU A 200 -7.15 -3.94 -0.03
CA LEU A 200 -5.77 -4.30 -0.31
C LEU A 200 -5.68 -5.26 -1.51
N LEU A 201 -6.51 -6.30 -1.51
CA LEU A 201 -6.60 -7.27 -2.59
C LEU A 201 -7.01 -6.59 -3.90
N LEU A 202 -8.06 -5.76 -3.88
CA LEU A 202 -8.55 -5.06 -5.06
C LEU A 202 -7.51 -4.10 -5.64
N ILE A 203 -6.86 -3.29 -4.81
CA ILE A 203 -5.77 -2.41 -5.24
C ILE A 203 -4.63 -3.23 -5.87
N HIS A 204 -4.26 -4.35 -5.25
CA HIS A 204 -3.18 -5.20 -5.78
C HIS A 204 -3.51 -5.80 -7.15
N LEU A 205 -4.74 -6.25 -7.36
CA LEU A 205 -5.17 -6.93 -8.59
C LEU A 205 -5.54 -5.97 -9.72
N THR A 206 -6.04 -4.78 -9.41
CA THR A 206 -6.69 -3.91 -10.40
C THR A 206 -5.90 -2.67 -10.77
N ALA A 207 -4.85 -2.31 -10.01
CA ALA A 207 -4.05 -1.12 -10.26
C ALA A 207 -3.03 -1.26 -11.42
N GLY A 208 -3.25 -2.21 -12.33
CA GLY A 208 -2.32 -2.58 -13.40
C GLY A 208 -1.14 -3.39 -12.87
N GLN A 209 0.06 -2.79 -12.79
CA GLN A 209 1.24 -3.49 -12.27
C GLN A 209 1.16 -3.63 -10.74
N PRO A 210 1.09 -4.86 -10.19
CA PRO A 210 0.93 -5.03 -8.75
C PRO A 210 2.10 -4.43 -7.97
N ALA A 211 1.79 -3.64 -6.94
CA ALA A 211 2.78 -3.12 -6.02
C ALA A 211 3.38 -4.25 -5.17
N ARG A 212 4.66 -4.11 -4.79
CA ARG A 212 5.24 -5.02 -3.80
C ARG A 212 4.55 -4.84 -2.46
N GLY A 213 4.54 -5.87 -1.62
CA GLY A 213 3.96 -5.79 -0.28
C GLY A 213 4.43 -4.56 0.50
N THR A 214 5.73 -4.26 0.50
CA THR A 214 6.28 -3.08 1.18
C THR A 214 5.83 -1.74 0.59
N GLU A 215 5.58 -1.69 -0.73
CA GLU A 215 5.08 -0.48 -1.40
C GLU A 215 3.58 -0.27 -1.10
N LEU A 216 2.82 -1.37 -1.06
CA LEU A 216 1.38 -1.34 -0.81
C LEU A 216 1.06 -1.04 0.67
N MET A 217 1.80 -1.63 1.60
CA MET A 217 1.66 -1.41 3.05
C MET A 217 2.13 -0.02 3.52
N SER A 218 2.79 0.75 2.64
CA SER A 218 3.30 2.08 2.97
C SER A 218 2.51 3.21 2.29
N LEU A 219 1.37 2.91 1.68
CA LEU A 219 0.49 3.93 1.12
C LEU A 219 0.01 4.88 2.23
N GLN A 220 0.13 6.18 1.95
CA GLN A 220 -0.30 7.24 2.86
C GLN A 220 -1.42 8.05 2.23
N GLN A 221 -2.50 8.26 2.96
CA GLN A 221 -3.61 9.12 2.53
C GLN A 221 -3.25 10.60 2.62
N SER A 222 -2.47 10.99 3.63
CA SER A 222 -2.17 12.40 3.94
C SER A 222 -0.67 12.64 4.08
N ASN A 223 -0.25 13.86 3.74
CA ASN A 223 1.14 14.28 3.92
C ASN A 223 1.56 14.20 5.40
N THR A 224 2.76 13.68 5.64
CA THR A 224 3.28 13.49 7.00
C THR A 224 4.08 14.70 7.49
N ALA A 225 4.25 14.80 8.81
CA ALA A 225 5.07 15.84 9.42
C ALA A 225 6.56 15.73 9.05
N GLN A 226 7.02 14.52 8.73
CA GLN A 226 8.42 14.26 8.33
C GLN A 226 8.70 14.65 6.86
N GLY A 227 7.78 15.34 6.19
CA GLY A 227 7.95 15.77 4.80
C GLY A 227 7.73 14.66 3.77
N HIS A 228 7.25 13.48 4.18
CA HIS A 228 6.80 12.49 3.21
C HIS A 228 5.48 12.96 2.61
N HIS A 229 5.50 13.06 1.29
CA HIS A 229 4.32 13.30 0.51
C HIS A 229 3.40 12.07 0.57
N ARG A 230 2.09 12.31 0.53
CA ARG A 230 1.10 11.23 0.47
C ARG A 230 1.28 10.39 -0.79
N SER A 231 0.65 9.23 -0.79
CA SER A 231 0.68 8.26 -1.88
C SER A 231 -0.64 8.15 -2.62
N ILE A 232 -1.74 8.70 -2.09
CA ILE A 232 -3.09 8.60 -2.69
C ILE A 232 -3.49 9.96 -3.25
N PHE A 233 -3.90 9.98 -4.52
CA PHE A 233 -4.32 11.17 -5.25
C PHE A 233 -5.59 10.91 -6.04
N ILE A 234 -6.31 11.96 -6.41
CA ILE A 234 -7.49 11.86 -7.28
C ILE A 234 -7.30 12.72 -8.54
N GLU A 235 -7.58 12.14 -9.70
CA GLU A 235 -7.47 12.80 -11.00
C GLU A 235 -8.62 12.34 -11.90
N GLU A 236 -9.45 13.28 -12.37
CA GLU A 236 -10.59 13.02 -13.27
C GLU A 236 -11.51 11.88 -12.80
N GLY A 237 -11.68 11.75 -11.48
CA GLY A 237 -12.54 10.75 -10.85
C GLY A 237 -11.94 9.37 -10.67
N LEU A 238 -10.66 9.21 -10.96
CA LEU A 238 -9.89 8.00 -10.66
C LEU A 238 -8.94 8.27 -9.50
N VAL A 239 -8.82 7.29 -8.60
CA VAL A 239 -7.80 7.33 -7.57
C VAL A 239 -6.52 6.74 -8.13
N SER A 240 -5.39 7.42 -7.90
CA SER A 240 -4.07 6.92 -8.21
C SER A 240 -3.24 6.72 -6.94
N THR A 241 -2.46 5.64 -6.93
CA THR A 241 -1.44 5.39 -5.92
C THR A 241 -0.06 5.65 -6.50
N VAL A 242 0.73 6.46 -5.80
CA VAL A 242 2.07 6.88 -6.20
C VAL A 242 3.06 6.34 -5.17
N THR A 243 3.88 5.38 -5.59
CA THR A 243 4.92 4.81 -4.73
C THR A 243 6.30 5.02 -5.32
N SER A 244 7.29 5.10 -4.43
CA SER A 244 8.69 5.31 -4.77
C SER A 244 9.46 4.00 -4.66
N TYR A 245 10.09 3.59 -5.76
CA TYR A 245 10.83 2.34 -5.86
C TYR A 245 12.33 2.58 -5.80
N HIS A 246 12.97 1.99 -4.78
CA HIS A 246 14.38 2.21 -4.44
C HIS A 246 15.36 1.08 -4.86
N LYS A 247 14.92 0.05 -5.61
CA LYS A 247 15.85 -1.02 -6.01
C LYS A 247 16.90 -0.47 -6.98
N GLY A 248 18.16 -0.52 -6.56
CA GLY A 248 19.28 0.03 -7.31
C GLY A 248 19.57 1.49 -6.99
N TYR A 249 18.89 2.11 -6.02
CA TYR A 249 19.18 3.48 -5.57
C TYR A 249 20.66 3.65 -5.18
N ASN A 250 21.23 2.68 -4.45
CA ASN A 250 22.65 2.68 -4.09
C ASN A 250 23.61 2.60 -5.29
N ILE A 251 23.10 2.32 -6.50
CA ILE A 251 23.84 2.21 -7.75
C ILE A 251 23.54 3.41 -8.67
N THR A 252 22.29 3.86 -8.75
CA THR A 252 21.84 4.88 -9.71
C THR A 252 21.62 6.27 -9.09
N GLY A 253 21.54 6.38 -7.77
CA GLY A 253 21.25 7.63 -7.05
C GLY A 253 19.84 8.19 -7.29
N SER A 254 18.96 7.45 -7.97
CA SER A 254 17.63 7.91 -8.37
C SER A 254 16.54 6.93 -7.97
N THR A 255 15.41 7.48 -7.53
CA THR A 255 14.21 6.74 -7.16
C THR A 255 13.23 6.76 -8.32
N LYS A 256 12.64 5.61 -8.65
CA LYS A 256 11.59 5.56 -9.68
C LYS A 256 10.24 5.79 -9.06
N ILE A 257 9.50 6.76 -9.58
CA ILE A 257 8.12 7.02 -9.17
C ILE A 257 7.21 6.15 -10.05
N ILE A 258 6.27 5.43 -9.43
CA ILE A 258 5.33 4.56 -10.13
C ILE A 258 3.92 5.01 -9.79
N HIS A 259 3.20 5.45 -10.82
CA HIS A 259 1.77 5.77 -10.74
C HIS A 259 0.95 4.53 -11.09
N ARG A 260 -0.07 4.25 -10.29
CA ARG A 260 -1.02 3.15 -10.54
C ARG A 260 -2.43 3.66 -10.34
N TYR A 261 -3.24 3.60 -11.39
CA TYR A 261 -4.64 4.04 -11.34
C TYR A 261 -5.55 2.88 -11.00
N LEU A 262 -6.50 3.14 -10.11
CA LEU A 262 -7.55 2.21 -9.75
C LEU A 262 -8.71 2.34 -10.75
N PRO A 263 -9.41 1.25 -11.08
CA PRO A 263 -10.68 1.34 -11.78
C PRO A 263 -11.68 2.21 -11.02
N LYS A 264 -12.69 2.71 -11.72
CA LYS A 264 -13.70 3.62 -11.16
C LYS A 264 -14.40 3.03 -9.94
N GLU A 265 -14.77 1.76 -10.02
CA GLU A 265 -15.50 1.04 -8.96
C GLU A 265 -14.65 0.93 -7.69
N VAL A 266 -13.35 0.68 -7.82
CA VAL A 266 -12.42 0.60 -6.68
C VAL A 266 -12.06 1.99 -6.16
N SER A 267 -11.99 2.99 -7.05
CA SER A 267 -11.78 4.39 -6.68
C SER A 267 -12.93 4.91 -5.81
N GLU A 268 -14.18 4.58 -6.17
CA GLU A 268 -15.36 4.94 -5.39
C GLU A 268 -15.33 4.32 -4.00
N LEU A 269 -15.01 3.03 -3.90
CA LEU A 269 -14.88 2.31 -2.63
C LEU A 269 -13.79 2.88 -1.72
N LEU A 270 -12.70 3.44 -2.28
CA LEU A 270 -11.61 3.99 -1.48
C LEU A 270 -11.88 5.42 -0.99
N VAL A 271 -12.74 6.16 -1.68
CA VAL A 271 -13.08 7.55 -1.36
C VAL A 271 -14.19 7.63 -0.33
N LEU A 272 -15.16 6.71 -0.38
CA LEU A 272 -16.28 6.60 0.55
C LEU A 272 -15.89 5.83 1.82
#